data_AF-A0A0N4XK89-F1
#
_entry.id   AF-A0A0N4XK89-F1
#
_cell.length_a   1.000
_cell.length_b   1.000
_cell.length_c   1.000
_cell.angle_alpha   90.00
_cell.angle_beta   90.00
_cell.angle_gamma   90.00
#
_symmetry.space_group_name_H-M   'P 1'
#
loop_
_entity.id
_entity.type
_entity.pdbx_description
1 polymer ?
#
loop_
_entity_poly.entity_id
_entity_poly.type
_entity_poly.pdbx_seq_one_letter_code
_entity_poly.pdbx_strand_id
1 'polypeptide(L)'
;MYETEMWNKASFLTRLVASSVRISEAAGNTIKSVLAGGDLKIIDKSVAGEAADLQTEADRRAQFLITKSLSERFGDIHVIGEEDVTSECSGIENNFSSDVLRLEDQLSFDLKAIKPDEVVVWVDPLDGTGEVALA
;
A
#
# COMPACT_ATOMS: atom_id res chain seq x y z
N MET A 1 1.76 -4.78 -25.56
CA MET A 1 0.44 -4.74 -26.20
C MET A 1 -0.55 -5.69 -25.50
N TYR A 2 -0.18 -6.95 -25.25
CA TYR A 2 -1.03 -7.93 -24.54
C TYR A 2 -1.39 -7.53 -23.09
N GLU A 3 -0.43 -7.07 -22.27
CA GLU A 3 -0.69 -6.74 -20.86
C GLU A 3 -1.58 -5.51 -20.66
N THR A 4 -1.42 -4.49 -21.51
CA THR A 4 -2.30 -3.31 -21.51
C THR A 4 -3.74 -3.69 -21.88
N GLU A 5 -3.90 -4.65 -22.80
CA GLU A 5 -5.21 -5.17 -23.16
C GLU A 5 -5.85 -5.94 -22.00
N MET A 6 -5.07 -6.79 -21.31
CA MET A 6 -5.53 -7.48 -20.10
C MET A 6 -5.97 -6.49 -19.02
N TRP A 7 -5.18 -5.45 -18.78
CA TRP A 7 -5.52 -4.40 -17.83
C TRP A 7 -6.85 -3.74 -18.18
N ASN A 8 -7.04 -3.34 -19.44
CA ASN A 8 -8.25 -2.64 -19.88
C ASN A 8 -9.52 -3.52 -19.82
N LYS A 9 -9.40 -4.84 -19.91
CA LYS A 9 -10.52 -5.78 -19.80
C LYS A 9 -10.83 -6.18 -18.36
N ALA A 10 -9.86 -6.09 -17.46
CA ALA A 10 -10.00 -6.53 -16.09
C ALA A 10 -10.97 -5.63 -15.30
N SER A 11 -11.74 -6.27 -14.42
CA SER A 11 -12.63 -5.59 -13.49
C SER A 11 -11.86 -4.63 -12.56
N PHE A 12 -12.57 -3.70 -11.91
CA PHE A 12 -11.96 -2.78 -10.97
C PHE A 12 -11.20 -3.53 -9.86
N LEU A 13 -11.84 -4.53 -9.25
CA LEU A 13 -11.24 -5.29 -8.16
C LEU A 13 -9.94 -6.00 -8.58
N THR A 14 -9.93 -6.67 -9.74
CA THR A 14 -8.72 -7.34 -10.23
C THR A 14 -7.59 -6.34 -10.49
N ARG A 15 -7.90 -5.17 -11.08
CA ARG A 15 -6.92 -4.10 -11.30
C ARG A 15 -6.37 -3.55 -9.98
N LEU A 16 -7.25 -3.33 -9.00
CA LEU A 16 -6.87 -2.87 -7.66
C LEU A 16 -5.89 -3.85 -7.02
N VAL A 17 -6.23 -5.14 -6.95
CA VAL A 17 -5.35 -6.18 -6.37
C VAL A 17 -4.05 -6.31 -7.15
N ALA A 18 -4.08 -6.27 -8.48
CA ALA A 18 -2.89 -6.36 -9.31
C ALA A 18 -1.91 -5.21 -9.05
N SER A 19 -2.42 -3.99 -8.85
CA SER A 19 -1.60 -2.85 -8.45
C SER A 19 -1.14 -2.95 -7.00
N SER A 20 -1.99 -3.38 -6.06
CA SER A 20 -1.61 -3.55 -4.65
C SER A 20 -0.42 -4.49 -4.47
N VAL A 21 -0.31 -5.56 -5.28
CA VAL A 21 0.87 -6.45 -5.25
C VAL A 21 2.16 -5.67 -5.53
N ARG A 22 2.22 -4.91 -6.63
CA ARG A 22 3.43 -4.14 -6.98
C ARG A 22 3.69 -3.00 -5.99
N ILE A 23 2.64 -2.32 -5.55
CA ILE A 23 2.73 -1.25 -4.55
C ILE A 23 3.29 -1.79 -3.22
N SER A 24 2.86 -2.97 -2.78
CA SER A 24 3.39 -3.61 -1.57
C SER A 24 4.87 -3.99 -1.69
N GLU A 25 5.31 -4.46 -2.88
CA GLU A 25 6.73 -4.75 -3.15
C GLU A 25 7.58 -3.46 -3.10
N ALA A 26 7.07 -2.37 -3.67
CA ALA A 26 7.71 -1.06 -3.62
C ALA A 26 7.79 -0.50 -2.19
N ALA A 27 6.71 -0.59 -1.42
CA ALA A 27 6.69 -0.22 -0.01
C ALA A 27 7.71 -1.04 0.81
N GLY A 28 7.76 -2.36 0.59
CA GLY A 28 8.75 -3.23 1.23
C GLY A 28 10.20 -2.86 0.89
N ASN A 29 10.48 -2.40 -0.33
CA ASN A 29 11.79 -1.89 -0.71
C ASN A 29 12.11 -0.55 -0.03
N THR A 30 11.12 0.33 0.11
CA THR A 30 11.25 1.58 0.86
C THR A 30 11.57 1.30 2.33
N ILE A 31 10.87 0.36 2.97
CA ILE A 31 11.13 -0.06 4.36
C ILE A 31 12.58 -0.56 4.49
N LYS A 32 13.02 -1.49 3.63
CA LYS A 32 14.41 -2.00 3.61
C LYS A 32 15.44 -0.88 3.42
N SER A 33 15.15 0.09 2.57
CA SER A 33 16.05 1.23 2.34
C SER A 33 16.18 2.14 3.56
N VAL A 34 15.10 2.34 4.32
CA VAL A 34 15.13 3.12 5.57
C VAL A 34 15.96 2.37 6.61
N LEU A 35 15.70 1.07 6.78
CA LEU A 35 16.44 0.22 7.72
C LEU A 35 17.94 0.20 7.41
N ALA A 36 18.32 0.04 6.14
CA ALA A 36 19.72 0.09 5.71
C ALA A 36 20.38 1.47 5.93
N GLY A 37 19.59 2.54 6.02
CA GLY A 37 20.07 3.89 6.31
C GLY A 37 20.42 4.14 7.79
N GLY A 38 19.91 3.32 8.71
CA GLY A 38 20.26 3.31 10.13
C GLY A 38 19.65 4.40 11.01
N ASP A 39 19.17 5.52 10.45
CA ASP A 39 18.40 6.54 11.18
C ASP A 39 16.89 6.34 10.94
N LEU A 40 16.25 5.62 11.86
CA LEU A 40 14.82 5.28 11.78
C LEU A 40 13.90 6.42 12.16
N LYS A 41 14.42 7.52 12.74
CA LYS A 41 13.61 8.68 13.19
C LYS A 41 12.33 8.28 13.92
N ILE A 42 12.51 7.47 14.96
CA ILE A 42 11.43 6.89 15.76
C ILE A 42 10.71 8.00 16.52
N ILE A 43 9.38 7.94 16.52
CA ILE A 43 8.47 8.79 17.28
C ILE A 43 7.63 7.86 18.17
N ASP A 44 7.39 8.24 19.42
CA ASP A 44 6.41 7.58 20.29
C ASP A 44 5.13 8.43 20.29
N LYS A 45 4.05 7.83 19.78
CA LYS A 45 2.70 8.42 19.66
C LYS A 45 1.85 8.15 20.91
N SER A 46 2.35 7.38 21.88
CA SER A 46 1.58 6.97 23.05
C SER A 46 1.19 8.16 23.95
N VAL A 47 0.05 8.02 24.63
CA VAL A 47 -0.38 8.97 25.66
C VAL A 47 0.23 8.56 27.01
N ALA A 48 0.47 9.52 27.90
CA ALA A 48 1.05 9.27 29.21
C ALA A 48 0.26 8.19 29.99
N GLY A 49 0.94 7.05 30.26
CA GLY A 49 0.37 5.90 30.96
C GLY A 49 -0.01 4.72 30.07
N GLU A 50 0.15 4.84 28.74
CA GLU A 50 -0.08 3.76 27.78
C GLU A 50 1.23 3.04 27.41
N ALA A 51 1.09 1.90 26.72
CA ALA A 51 2.23 1.22 26.14
C ALA A 51 2.80 2.07 24.99
N ALA A 52 4.11 1.92 24.72
CA ALA A 52 4.77 2.65 23.64
C ALA A 52 4.07 2.35 22.30
N ASP A 53 3.77 3.40 21.55
CA ASP A 53 3.14 3.35 20.24
C ASP A 53 4.13 3.97 19.24
N LEU A 54 5.02 3.13 18.74
CA LEU A 54 6.17 3.60 17.96
C LEU A 54 5.79 3.78 16.50
N GLN A 55 6.34 4.83 15.88
CA GLN A 55 6.29 5.09 14.45
C GLN A 55 7.70 5.41 13.95
N THR A 56 8.17 4.75 12.90
CA THR A 56 9.45 5.04 12.25
C THR A 56 9.27 5.79 10.92
N GLU A 57 10.39 6.22 10.34
CA GLU A 57 10.43 6.75 8.98
C GLU A 57 9.96 5.71 7.94
N ALA A 58 10.09 4.42 8.24
CA ALA A 58 9.66 3.36 7.33
C ALA A 58 8.14 3.33 7.22
N ASP A 59 7.41 3.40 8.33
CA ASP A 59 5.94 3.47 8.39
C ASP A 59 5.44 4.69 7.59
N ARG A 60 6.01 5.87 7.90
CA ARG A 60 5.62 7.13 7.26
C ARG A 60 5.80 7.14 5.75
N ARG A 61 6.93 6.61 5.25
CA ARG A 61 7.23 6.58 3.82
C ARG A 61 6.48 5.47 3.10
N ALA A 62 6.35 4.30 3.72
CA ALA A 62 5.57 3.21 3.15
C ALA A 62 4.11 3.63 2.98
N GLN A 63 3.49 4.25 3.99
CA GLN A 63 2.12 4.72 3.87
C GLN A 63 1.97 5.80 2.79
N PHE A 64 2.91 6.76 2.72
CA PHE A 64 2.91 7.77 1.66
C PHE A 64 2.92 7.10 0.27
N LEU A 65 3.86 6.18 0.04
CA LEU A 65 3.99 5.48 -1.23
C LEU A 65 2.70 4.72 -1.57
N ILE A 66 2.14 3.95 -0.63
CA ILE A 66 0.94 3.14 -0.84
C ILE A 66 -0.26 4.03 -1.20
N THR A 67 -0.58 5.00 -0.33
CA THR A 67 -1.74 5.89 -0.49
C THR A 67 -1.63 6.75 -1.75
N LYS A 68 -0.44 7.26 -2.06
CA LYS A 68 -0.21 8.08 -3.24
C LYS A 68 -0.28 7.26 -4.54
N SER A 69 0.30 6.06 -4.57
CA SER A 69 0.22 5.16 -5.73
C SER A 69 -1.21 4.71 -6.03
N LEU A 70 -1.98 4.39 -4.98
CA LEU A 70 -3.38 4.02 -5.10
C LEU A 70 -4.24 5.19 -5.61
N SER A 71 -4.11 6.37 -5.01
CA SER A 71 -4.90 7.55 -5.40
C SER A 71 -4.57 8.06 -6.80
N GLU A 72 -3.30 8.06 -7.23
CA GLU A 72 -2.93 8.44 -8.60
C GLU A 72 -3.52 7.48 -9.64
N ARG A 73 -3.60 6.19 -9.29
CA ARG A 73 -4.05 5.16 -10.22
C ARG A 73 -5.56 5.02 -10.30
N PHE A 74 -6.27 5.20 -9.20
CA PHE A 74 -7.70 4.92 -9.09
C PHE A 74 -8.56 6.14 -8.73
N GLY A 75 -7.95 7.31 -8.55
CA GLY A 75 -8.66 8.55 -8.19
C GLY A 75 -9.14 8.52 -6.74
N ASP A 76 -10.39 8.93 -6.52
CA ASP A 76 -11.01 9.09 -5.20
C ASP A 76 -11.45 7.76 -4.55
N ILE A 77 -10.60 6.74 -4.59
CA ILE A 77 -10.85 5.50 -3.83
C ILE A 77 -10.70 5.75 -2.34
N HIS A 78 -11.51 5.07 -1.53
CA HIS A 78 -11.47 5.23 -0.09
C HIS A 78 -10.32 4.42 0.50
N VAL A 79 -9.31 5.12 1.04
CA VAL A 79 -8.14 4.52 1.69
C VAL A 79 -8.06 5.03 3.13
N ILE A 80 -7.96 4.11 4.08
CA ILE A 80 -7.76 4.40 5.50
C ILE A 80 -6.39 3.82 5.87
N GLY A 81 -5.44 4.69 6.19
CA GLY A 81 -4.12 4.31 6.70
C GLY A 81 -4.08 4.36 8.22
N GLU A 82 -3.19 3.58 8.81
CA GLU A 82 -2.87 3.63 10.23
C GLU A 82 -2.28 4.98 10.66
N GLU A 83 -1.38 5.54 9.86
CA GLU A 83 -0.57 6.68 10.29
C GLU A 83 -1.21 8.04 9.98
N ASP A 84 -1.36 8.89 10.99
CA ASP A 84 -1.85 10.26 10.80
C ASP A 84 -0.85 11.15 10.05
N VAL A 85 0.44 10.88 10.22
CA VAL A 85 1.54 11.65 9.62
C VAL A 85 2.33 10.76 8.67
N THR A 86 2.52 11.23 7.43
CA THR A 86 3.32 10.53 6.42
C THR A 86 4.54 11.37 6.02
N SER A 87 5.48 10.74 5.32
CA SER A 87 6.70 11.41 4.83
C SER A 87 6.84 11.14 3.34
N GLU A 88 6.89 12.21 2.55
CA GLU A 88 7.01 12.09 1.10
C GLU A 88 8.27 11.30 0.72
N CYS A 89 8.11 10.38 -0.21
CA CYS A 89 9.21 9.64 -0.79
C CYS A 89 9.05 9.56 -2.31
N SER A 90 10.18 9.42 -3.01
CA SER A 90 10.17 9.06 -4.42
C SER A 90 9.71 7.61 -4.60
N GLY A 91 9.37 7.23 -5.83
CA GLY A 91 9.06 5.83 -6.16
C GLY A 91 7.58 5.47 -6.11
N ILE A 92 6.69 6.40 -6.46
CA ILE A 92 5.27 6.08 -6.71
C ILE A 92 5.17 4.95 -7.73
N GLU A 93 4.47 3.88 -7.36
CA GLU A 93 4.41 2.63 -8.12
C GLU A 93 3.15 2.61 -9.00
N ASN A 94 3.38 2.52 -10.30
CA ASN A 94 2.34 2.59 -11.32
C ASN A 94 2.25 1.31 -12.18
N ASN A 95 2.94 0.25 -11.78
CA ASN A 95 2.88 -1.03 -12.44
C ASN A 95 1.77 -1.91 -11.84
N PHE A 96 1.60 -3.09 -12.39
CA PHE A 96 0.62 -4.08 -11.95
C PHE A 96 1.13 -5.49 -12.18
N SER A 97 0.67 -6.43 -11.36
CA SER A 97 0.99 -7.86 -11.52
C SER A 97 0.14 -8.46 -12.65
N SER A 98 0.78 -8.84 -13.76
CA SER A 98 0.08 -9.52 -14.85
C SER A 98 -0.45 -10.91 -14.44
N ASP A 99 0.17 -11.55 -13.44
CA ASP A 99 -0.31 -12.82 -12.89
C ASP A 99 -1.67 -12.68 -12.21
N VAL A 100 -1.90 -11.58 -11.49
CA VAL A 100 -3.23 -11.29 -10.92
C VAL A 100 -4.26 -11.05 -12.03
N LEU A 101 -3.89 -10.29 -13.08
CA LEU A 101 -4.80 -10.04 -14.20
C LEU A 101 -5.21 -11.33 -14.93
N ARG A 102 -4.35 -12.37 -14.97
CA ARG A 102 -4.68 -13.68 -15.56
C ARG A 102 -5.79 -14.42 -14.80
N LEU A 103 -6.09 -14.02 -13.57
CA LEU A 103 -7.16 -14.60 -12.76
C LEU A 103 -8.53 -13.95 -13.00
N GLU A 104 -8.61 -12.89 -13.82
CA GLU A 104 -9.87 -12.19 -14.11
C GLU A 104 -10.96 -13.17 -14.54
N ASP A 105 -10.71 -14.10 -15.45
CA ASP A 105 -11.73 -15.04 -15.94
C ASP A 105 -12.21 -16.03 -14.87
N GLN A 106 -11.47 -16.19 -13.77
CA GLN A 106 -11.80 -17.07 -12.65
C GLN A 106 -12.65 -16.37 -11.57
N LEU A 107 -12.72 -15.04 -11.56
CA LEU A 107 -13.54 -14.30 -10.61
C LEU A 107 -15.03 -14.55 -10.88
N SER A 108 -15.82 -14.66 -9.81
CA SER A 108 -17.27 -14.66 -9.90
C SER A 108 -17.79 -13.32 -10.44
N PHE A 109 -18.98 -13.35 -11.05
CA PHE A 109 -19.60 -12.14 -11.57
C PHE A 109 -19.78 -11.05 -10.50
N ASP A 110 -20.19 -11.44 -9.29
CA ASP A 110 -20.44 -10.49 -8.20
C ASP A 110 -19.18 -9.72 -7.82
N LEU A 111 -18.01 -10.38 -7.80
CA LEU A 111 -16.73 -9.72 -7.51
C LEU A 111 -16.28 -8.81 -8.66
N LYS A 112 -16.55 -9.18 -9.91
CA LYS A 112 -16.25 -8.34 -11.08
C LYS A 112 -17.11 -7.09 -11.14
N ALA A 113 -18.32 -7.15 -10.59
CA ALA A 113 -19.28 -6.07 -10.60
C ALA A 113 -19.02 -5.01 -9.51
N ILE A 114 -18.14 -5.28 -8.54
CA ILE A 114 -17.76 -4.34 -7.47
C ILE A 114 -17.21 -3.04 -8.06
N LYS A 115 -17.76 -1.93 -7.60
CA LYS A 115 -17.38 -0.58 -8.01
C LYS A 115 -16.38 0.06 -7.05
N PRO A 116 -15.64 1.10 -7.49
CA PRO A 116 -14.69 1.80 -6.64
C PRO A 116 -15.26 2.35 -5.33
N ASP A 117 -16.49 2.86 -5.35
CA ASP A 117 -17.19 3.44 -4.19
C ASP A 117 -17.72 2.40 -3.19
N GLU A 118 -17.66 1.12 -3.54
CA GLU A 118 -18.05 0.00 -2.69
C GLU A 118 -16.84 -0.62 -1.95
N VAL A 119 -15.63 -0.11 -2.18
CA VAL A 119 -14.38 -0.65 -1.63
C VAL A 119 -13.73 0.36 -0.70
N VAL A 120 -13.30 -0.15 0.46
CA VAL A 120 -12.39 0.54 1.38
C VAL A 120 -11.09 -0.23 1.47
N VAL A 121 -9.97 0.44 1.20
CA VAL A 121 -8.64 -0.13 1.37
C VAL A 121 -8.11 0.27 2.75
N TRP A 122 -7.88 -0.72 3.61
CA TRP A 122 -7.24 -0.51 4.91
C TRP A 122 -5.75 -0.78 4.78
N VAL A 123 -4.93 0.18 5.19
CA VAL A 123 -3.47 0.15 5.05
C VAL A 123 -2.85 0.19 6.44
N ASP A 124 -2.21 -0.91 6.80
CA ASP A 124 -1.12 -0.93 7.77
C ASP A 124 0.18 -0.89 6.94
N PRO A 125 0.97 0.19 7.03
CA PRO A 125 2.16 0.36 6.19
C PRO A 125 3.33 -0.52 6.64
N LEU A 126 3.36 -0.93 7.92
CA LEU A 126 4.41 -1.72 8.54
C LEU A 126 3.87 -2.29 9.87
N ASP A 127 3.39 -3.53 9.83
CA ASP A 127 2.98 -4.23 11.04
C ASP A 127 4.21 -4.68 11.85
N GLY A 128 4.14 -4.56 13.17
CA GLY A 128 5.26 -4.86 14.08
C GLY A 128 6.32 -3.76 14.15
N THR A 129 5.91 -2.49 14.15
CA THR A 129 6.81 -1.33 14.24
C THR A 129 7.72 -1.38 15.47
N GLY A 130 7.23 -1.92 16.59
CA GLY A 130 8.02 -2.12 17.81
C GLY A 130 9.23 -3.03 17.60
N GLU A 131 9.03 -4.17 16.94
CA GLU A 131 10.10 -5.11 16.59
C GLU A 131 11.07 -4.50 15.60
N VAL A 132 10.57 -3.76 14.61
CA VAL A 132 11.41 -3.10 13.60
C VAL A 132 12.27 -1.99 14.20
N ALA A 133 11.73 -1.22 15.15
CA ALA A 133 12.47 -0.17 15.85
C ALA A 133 13.64 -0.71 16.70
N LEU A 134 13.63 -2.01 17.03
CA LEU A 134 14.63 -2.69 17.84
C LEU A 134 15.62 -3.55 17.03
N ALA A 135 15.44 -3.67 15.70
CA ALA A 135 16.21 -4.53 14.81
C ALA A 135 17.55 -3.91 14.37
#